data_AF-A0A420T7M5-F1
#
_entry.id   AF-A0A420T7M5-F1
#
_cell.length_a   1.000
_cell.length_b   1.000
_cell.length_c   1.000
_cell.angle_alpha   90.00
_cell.angle_beta   90.00
_cell.angle_gamma   90.00
#
_symmetry.space_group_name_H-M   'P 1'
#
loop_
_entity.id
_entity.type
_entity.pdbx_description
1 polymer ?
#
loop_
_entity_poly.entity_id
_entity_poly.type
_entity_poly.pdbx_seq_one_letter_code
_entity_poly.pdbx_strand_id
1 'polypeptide(L)'
;MAGGLRSSPIPQQEMADQAANTSAKRNAEETQTLRSKLVDQHISMLNYPDPLKPRAPLQVYPQGITPEMEARWLQMLKQNSV
;
A
#
# COMPACT_ATOMS: atom_id res chain seq x y z
N MET A 1 60.76 23.45 11.56
CA MET A 1 59.48 23.74 12.22
C MET A 1 58.54 24.38 11.21
N ALA A 2 57.41 23.75 10.90
CA ALA A 2 56.18 24.42 10.45
C ALA A 2 55.08 23.35 10.42
N GLY A 3 54.25 23.33 11.47
CA GLY A 3 53.15 22.38 11.62
C GLY A 3 52.01 22.70 10.65
N GLY A 4 51.54 21.68 9.93
CA GLY A 4 50.32 21.77 9.15
C GLY A 4 49.10 21.89 10.08
N LEU A 5 48.40 23.01 9.99
CA LEU A 5 47.14 23.25 10.68
C LEU A 5 46.09 22.29 10.10
N ARG A 6 45.85 21.17 10.79
CA ARG A 6 44.65 20.37 10.58
C ARG A 6 43.46 21.20 11.09
N SER A 7 42.72 21.82 10.18
CA SER A 7 41.44 22.44 10.48
C SER A 7 40.47 21.33 10.92
N SER A 8 40.19 21.26 12.21
CA SER A 8 39.12 20.42 12.77
C SER A 8 37.78 20.84 12.15
N PRO A 9 36.91 19.90 11.77
CA PRO A 9 35.56 20.26 11.32
C PRO A 9 34.86 21.00 12.45
N ILE A 10 34.22 22.12 12.12
CA ILE A 10 33.42 22.89 13.06
C ILE A 10 32.28 21.97 13.52
N PRO A 11 32.01 21.82 14.84
CA PRO A 11 30.98 20.90 15.34
C PRO A 11 29.60 21.09 14.68
N GLN A 12 29.31 22.31 14.23
CA GLN A 12 28.08 22.64 13.50
C GLN A 12 28.02 22.03 12.09
N GLN A 13 29.16 21.88 11.41
CA GLN A 13 29.22 21.26 10.09
C GLN A 13 29.07 19.74 10.19
N GLU A 14 29.69 19.12 11.19
CA GLU A 14 29.53 17.68 11.45
C GLU A 14 28.08 17.34 11.87
N MET A 15 27.45 18.19 12.68
CA MET A 15 26.01 18.06 12.99
C MET A 15 25.12 18.26 11.76
N ALA A 16 25.44 19.20 10.88
CA ALA A 16 24.70 19.43 9.64
C ALA A 16 24.83 18.24 8.66
N ASP A 17 26.03 17.67 8.54
CA ASP A 17 26.29 16.50 7.71
C ASP A 17 25.57 15.25 8.26
N GLN A 18 25.54 15.06 9.58
CA GLN A 18 24.74 14.00 10.22
C GLN A 18 23.23 14.20 10.00
N ALA A 19 22.73 15.45 10.08
CA ALA A 19 21.33 15.77 9.78
C ALA A 19 20.99 15.55 8.30
N ALA A 20 21.90 15.88 7.38
CA ALA A 20 21.75 15.61 5.95
C ALA A 20 21.72 14.09 5.65
N ASN A 21 22.60 13.32 6.29
CA ASN A 21 22.63 11.86 6.15
C ASN A 21 21.36 11.17 6.67
N THR A 22 20.83 11.64 7.81
CA THR A 22 19.57 11.10 8.37
C THR A 22 18.35 11.46 7.54
N SER A 23 18.29 12.67 6.99
CA SER A 23 17.21 13.09 6.09
C SER A 23 17.27 12.37 4.74
N ALA A 24 18.46 12.16 4.17
CA ALA A 24 18.64 11.36 2.95
C ALA A 24 18.20 9.91 3.16
N LYS A 25 18.54 9.31 4.31
CA LYS A 25 18.12 7.95 4.67
C LYS A 25 16.60 7.84 4.81
N ARG A 26 15.97 8.80 5.49
CA ARG A 26 14.49 8.85 5.62
C ARG A 26 13.81 8.97 4.26
N ASN A 27 14.33 9.82 3.37
CA ASN A 27 13.79 9.97 2.02
C ASN A 27 13.94 8.68 1.19
N ALA A 28 15.07 7.98 1.32
CA ALA A 28 15.27 6.67 0.70
C ALA A 28 14.26 5.62 1.23
N GLU A 29 14.00 5.61 2.54
CA GLU A 29 13.01 4.71 3.16
C GLU A 29 11.57 5.04 2.73
N GLU A 30 11.21 6.32 2.63
CA GLU A 30 9.91 6.79 2.16
C GLU A 30 9.69 6.44 0.69
N THR A 31 10.69 6.69 -0.18
CA THR A 31 10.62 6.33 -1.60
C THR A 31 10.56 4.82 -1.81
N GLN A 32 11.28 4.04 -1.01
CA GLN A 32 11.18 2.57 -1.00
C GLN A 32 9.80 2.11 -0.56
N THR A 33 9.23 2.70 0.49
CA THR A 33 7.87 2.38 0.97
C THR A 33 6.82 2.71 -0.07
N LEU A 34 6.96 3.84 -0.76
CA LEU A 34 6.04 4.27 -1.81
C LEU A 34 6.12 3.34 -3.04
N ARG A 35 7.33 2.91 -3.42
CA ARG A 35 7.52 1.86 -4.44
C ARG A 35 6.90 0.53 -4.02
N SER A 36 7.06 0.11 -2.76
CA SER A 36 6.43 -1.11 -2.25
C SER A 36 4.90 -1.07 -2.30
N LYS A 37 4.28 0.11 -2.10
CA LYS A 37 2.82 0.29 -2.21
C LYS A 37 2.29 0.28 -3.65
N LEU A 38 3.13 0.67 -4.63
CA LEU A 38 2.78 0.67 -6.06
C LEU A 38 2.89 -0.72 -6.70
N VAL A 39 3.66 -1.61 -6.08
CA VAL A 39 3.74 -3.01 -6.50
C VAL A 39 2.66 -3.78 -5.75
N ASP A 40 1.44 -3.76 -6.26
CA ASP A 40 0.44 -4.74 -5.85
C ASP A 40 0.93 -6.12 -6.36
N GLN A 41 1.74 -6.79 -5.54
CA GLN A 41 2.66 -7.88 -5.93
C GLN A 41 2.00 -9.08 -6.60
N HIS A 42 0.68 -9.17 -6.57
CA HIS A 42 -0.05 -10.32 -7.07
C HIS A 42 -0.84 -10.07 -8.35
N ILE A 43 -0.80 -8.85 -8.91
CA ILE A 43 -1.43 -8.57 -10.21
C ILE A 43 -0.50 -9.06 -11.33
N SER A 44 -0.72 -10.30 -11.76
CA SER A 44 -0.11 -10.85 -12.97
C SER A 44 -0.91 -10.41 -14.19
N MET A 45 -0.34 -9.54 -15.03
CA MET A 45 -0.92 -9.12 -16.32
C MET A 45 -1.19 -10.32 -17.24
N LEU A 46 -0.42 -11.41 -17.13
CA LEU A 46 -0.62 -12.64 -17.90
C LEU A 46 -1.85 -13.43 -17.43
N ASN A 47 -2.22 -13.30 -16.15
CA ASN A 47 -3.39 -13.95 -15.57
C ASN A 47 -4.61 -13.02 -15.52
N TYR A 48 -4.48 -11.78 -15.98
CA TYR A 48 -5.57 -10.83 -15.98
C TYR A 48 -6.59 -11.25 -17.05
N PRO A 49 -7.88 -11.43 -16.70
CA PRO A 49 -8.90 -11.77 -17.68
C PRO A 49 -8.97 -10.69 -18.75
N ASP A 50 -9.13 -11.11 -20.01
CA ASP A 50 -9.26 -10.20 -21.15
C ASP A 50 -10.33 -9.12 -20.86
N PRO A 51 -9.94 -7.82 -20.81
CA PRO A 51 -10.85 -6.75 -20.42
C PRO A 51 -11.95 -6.51 -21.46
N LEU A 52 -11.76 -6.97 -22.70
CA LEU A 52 -12.71 -6.78 -23.80
C LEU A 52 -13.70 -7.93 -23.94
N LYS A 53 -13.49 -9.04 -23.23
CA LYS A 53 -14.41 -10.17 -23.26
C LYS A 53 -15.55 -9.97 -22.26
N PRO A 54 -16.81 -10.22 -22.67
CA PRO A 54 -17.92 -10.31 -21.74
C PRO A 54 -17.60 -11.30 -20.63
N ARG A 55 -17.69 -10.87 -19.38
CA ARG A 55 -17.51 -11.76 -18.24
C ARG A 55 -18.75 -12.63 -18.11
N ALA A 56 -18.55 -13.89 -17.73
CA ALA A 56 -19.67 -14.75 -17.39
C ALA A 56 -20.52 -14.07 -16.30
N PRO A 57 -21.85 -14.21 -16.35
CA PRO A 57 -22.70 -13.72 -15.27
C PRO A 57 -22.20 -14.33 -13.97
N LEU A 58 -21.78 -13.48 -13.03
CA LEU A 58 -21.37 -13.93 -11.72
C LEU A 58 -22.58 -14.59 -11.07
N GLN A 59 -22.35 -15.73 -10.41
CA GLN A 59 -23.39 -16.34 -9.58
C GLN A 59 -23.68 -15.35 -8.45
N VAL A 60 -24.80 -14.63 -8.57
CA VAL A 60 -25.19 -13.58 -7.62
C VAL A 60 -25.45 -14.18 -6.24
N TYR A 61 -25.87 -15.45 -6.22
CA TYR A 61 -26.24 -16.19 -5.03
C TYR A 61 -25.35 -17.41 -4.82
N PRO A 62 -24.92 -17.68 -3.58
CA PRO A 62 -24.25 -18.93 -3.22
C PRO A 62 -25.09 -20.15 -3.58
N GLN A 63 -24.44 -21.31 -3.71
CA GLN A 63 -25.15 -22.56 -3.99
C GLN A 63 -26.25 -22.84 -2.96
N GLY A 64 -27.45 -23.15 -3.44
CA GLY A 64 -28.61 -23.45 -2.60
C GLY A 64 -29.34 -22.21 -2.05
N ILE A 65 -28.86 -20.99 -2.31
CA ILE A 65 -29.55 -19.75 -1.95
C ILE A 65 -30.36 -19.26 -3.14
N THR A 66 -31.66 -19.07 -2.92
CA THR A 66 -32.56 -18.46 -3.91
C THR A 66 -32.90 -17.02 -3.52
N PRO A 67 -33.29 -16.16 -4.48
CA PRO A 67 -33.71 -14.79 -4.19
C PRO A 67 -34.84 -14.71 -3.15
N GLU A 68 -35.73 -15.71 -3.13
CA GLU A 68 -36.85 -15.77 -2.17
C GLU A 68 -36.39 -16.10 -0.75
N MET A 69 -35.26 -16.80 -0.60
CA MET A 69 -34.64 -17.03 0.70
C MET A 69 -34.00 -15.74 1.23
N GLU A 70 -33.25 -15.04 0.38
CA GLU A 70 -32.68 -13.72 0.71
C GLU A 70 -33.77 -12.74 1.13
N ALA A 71 -34.85 -12.62 0.34
CA ALA A 71 -35.95 -11.71 0.63
C ALA A 71 -36.59 -11.98 2.01
N ARG A 72 -36.75 -13.26 2.38
CA ARG A 72 -37.27 -13.65 3.70
C ARG A 72 -36.32 -13.25 4.83
N TRP A 73 -35.03 -13.47 4.69
CA TRP A 73 -34.04 -13.06 5.70
C TRP A 73 -33.97 -11.54 5.85
N LEU A 74 -33.99 -10.80 4.74
CA LEU A 74 -34.02 -9.34 4.76
C LEU A 74 -35.27 -8.81 5.47
N GLN A 75 -36.42 -9.44 5.25
CA GLN A 75 -37.65 -9.10 5.96
C GLN A 75 -37.52 -9.35 7.47
N MET A 76 -36.95 -10.49 7.88
CA MET A 76 -36.70 -10.78 9.30
C MET A 76 -35.76 -9.76 9.94
N LEU A 77 -34.67 -9.38 9.27
CA LEU A 77 -33.75 -8.36 9.75
C LEU A 77 -34.44 -7.00 9.91
N LYS A 78 -35.27 -6.59 8.95
CA LYS A 78 -36.03 -5.35 9.04
C LYS A 78 -37.03 -5.33 10.20
N GLN A 79 -37.62 -6.47 10.53
CA GLN A 79 -38.55 -6.59 11.65
C GLN A 79 -37.85 -6.59 13.02
N ASN A 80 -36.58 -7.00 13.06
CA ASN A 80 -35.78 -7.11 14.28
C ASN A 80 -34.70 -6.00 14.39
N SER A 81 -34.68 -5.03 13.48
CA SER A 81 -33.82 -3.85 13.62
C SER A 81 -34.42 -2.93 14.67
N VAL A 82 -33.76 -2.83 15.83
CA VAL A 82 -34.06 -1.88 16.91
C VAL A 82 -33.82 -0.45 16.46
#